data_AF-A0A7K6FRG1-F1
#
_entry.id   AF-A0A7K6FRG1-F1
#
_cell.length_a   1.000
_cell.length_b   1.000
_cell.length_c   1.000
_cell.angle_alpha   90.00
_cell.angle_beta   90.00
_cell.angle_gamma   90.00
#
_symmetry.space_group_name_H-M   'P 1'
#
loop_
_entity.id
_entity.type
_entity.pdbx_description
1 polymer ?
#
loop_
_entity_poly.entity_id
_entity_poly.type
_entity_poly.pdbx_seq_one_letter_code
_entity_poly.pdbx_strand_id
1 'polypeptide(L)'
;TEQPRRITDSFPRRRRRGPGRPPGRLKDKKDKDKVQVKVRDPPRAPSQPPPDPALLEMLRRFDLSWEYGPCTGITRLQRWERAQELGLSPPGPIRDALLEHRDNPDVTYRWVWDGMGG
;
A
#
# COMPACT_ATOMS: atom_id res chain seq x y z
N THR A 1 26.22 -9.55 -40.99
CA THR A 1 24.86 -9.79 -40.46
C THR A 1 24.70 -9.01 -39.17
N GLU A 2 24.06 -7.84 -39.25
CA GLU A 2 23.86 -6.96 -38.10
C GLU A 2 22.56 -7.37 -37.40
N GLN A 3 22.66 -7.83 -36.15
CA GLN A 3 21.49 -8.22 -35.35
C GLN A 3 20.92 -6.97 -34.67
N PRO A 4 19.60 -6.69 -34.75
CA PRO A 4 19.01 -5.53 -34.09
C PRO A 4 19.09 -5.67 -32.57
N ARG A 5 19.51 -4.59 -31.90
CA ARG A 5 19.68 -4.56 -30.44
C ARG A 5 18.33 -4.79 -29.75
N ARG A 6 18.26 -5.79 -28.87
CA ARG A 6 17.07 -6.06 -28.05
C ARG A 6 16.87 -4.94 -27.02
N ILE A 7 15.61 -4.61 -26.72
CA ILE A 7 15.21 -3.58 -25.73
C ILE A 7 15.86 -3.82 -24.35
N THR A 8 16.16 -5.08 -24.02
CA THR A 8 16.81 -5.47 -22.75
C THR A 8 18.28 -5.05 -22.64
N ASP A 9 18.92 -4.65 -23.74
CA ASP A 9 20.33 -4.24 -23.78
C ASP A 9 20.54 -2.79 -23.32
N SER A 10 19.49 -1.98 -23.33
CA SER A 10 19.56 -0.54 -23.00
C SER A 10 19.59 -0.23 -21.50
N PHE A 11 19.20 -1.17 -20.64
CA PHE A 11 19.11 -0.91 -19.20
C PHE A 11 20.42 -1.29 -18.50
N PRO A 12 21.07 -0.34 -17.77
CA PRO A 12 22.29 -0.65 -17.05
C PRO A 12 22.01 -1.68 -15.95
N ARG A 13 22.66 -2.83 -16.03
CA ARG A 13 22.64 -3.86 -14.98
C ARG A 13 23.16 -3.24 -13.67
N ARG A 14 22.26 -2.92 -12.75
CA ARG A 14 22.59 -2.39 -11.42
C ARG A 14 23.42 -3.42 -10.66
N ARG A 15 24.74 -3.18 -10.56
CA ARG A 15 25.66 -4.01 -9.77
C ARG A 15 25.27 -3.95 -8.29
N ARG A 16 25.04 -5.11 -7.67
CA ARG A 16 24.95 -5.20 -6.20
C ARG A 16 26.31 -4.83 -5.62
N ARG A 17 26.38 -3.76 -4.84
CA ARG A 17 27.60 -3.34 -4.15
C ARG A 17 27.87 -4.33 -3.01
N GLY A 18 29.08 -4.88 -2.98
CA GLY A 18 29.61 -5.70 -1.88
C GLY A 18 29.87 -4.87 -0.61
N PRO A 19 30.31 -5.52 0.48
CA PRO A 19 30.26 -4.96 1.82
C PRO A 19 31.45 -4.03 2.08
N GLY A 20 31.19 -2.83 2.60
CA GLY A 20 32.26 -1.95 3.09
C GLY A 20 31.90 -0.47 3.16
N ARG A 21 31.28 -0.04 4.27
CA ARG A 21 31.46 1.31 4.86
C ARG A 21 30.91 1.38 6.30
N PRO A 22 31.75 1.72 7.30
CA PRO A 22 31.31 2.47 8.47
C PRO A 22 32.22 3.71 8.70
N PRO A 23 32.00 4.57 9.71
CA PRO A 23 30.81 4.76 10.55
C PRO A 23 30.27 6.21 10.52
N GLY A 24 28.98 6.39 10.82
CA GLY A 24 28.37 7.68 11.16
C GLY A 24 27.52 7.50 12.41
N ARG A 25 27.98 8.08 13.52
CA ARG A 25 27.47 7.89 14.88
C ARG A 25 26.49 9.02 15.20
N LEU A 26 25.24 8.68 15.52
CA LEU A 26 24.40 9.50 16.40
C LEU A 26 23.81 8.54 17.43
N LYS A 27 24.21 8.71 18.70
CA LYS A 27 23.68 8.00 19.85
C LYS A 27 22.59 8.87 20.44
N ASP A 28 21.35 8.41 20.41
CA ASP A 28 20.39 8.76 21.45
C ASP A 28 19.86 7.47 22.08
N LYS A 29 19.97 7.45 23.40
CA LYS A 29 19.55 6.37 24.29
C LYS A 29 18.03 6.44 24.41
N LYS A 30 17.30 5.34 24.23
CA LYS A 30 16.10 5.12 25.04
C LYS A 30 15.76 3.64 25.17
N ASP A 31 16.03 3.19 26.39
CA ASP A 31 15.33 2.25 27.24
C ASP A 31 14.63 1.00 26.67
N LYS A 32 14.79 -0.05 27.46
CA LYS A 32 14.54 -1.44 27.19
C LYS A 32 13.31 -1.82 27.99
N ASP A 33 12.16 -1.81 27.34
CA ASP A 33 10.99 -2.52 27.86
C ASP A 33 10.55 -3.59 26.86
N LYS A 34 11.08 -4.78 27.10
CA LYS A 34 10.71 -6.01 26.41
C LYS A 34 9.38 -6.50 26.99
N VAL A 35 8.28 -5.85 26.61
CA VAL A 35 6.95 -6.38 26.91
C VAL A 35 6.60 -7.40 25.82
N GLN A 36 6.66 -8.67 26.21
CA GLN A 36 6.13 -9.77 25.41
C GLN A 36 4.61 -9.63 25.36
N VAL A 37 4.09 -8.89 24.40
CA VAL A 37 2.67 -8.95 24.08
C VAL A 37 2.45 -10.27 23.35
N LYS A 38 1.96 -11.27 24.09
CA LYS A 38 1.25 -12.39 23.46
C LYS A 38 0.21 -11.76 22.55
N VAL A 39 0.40 -11.83 21.23
CA VAL A 39 -0.65 -11.55 20.25
C VAL A 39 -1.67 -12.68 20.43
N ARG A 40 -2.49 -12.54 21.47
CA ARG A 40 -3.82 -13.14 21.49
C ARG A 40 -4.52 -12.37 20.38
N ASP A 41 -5.05 -13.07 19.38
CA ASP A 41 -6.04 -12.52 18.47
C ASP A 41 -6.93 -11.55 19.27
N PRO A 42 -6.97 -10.26 18.92
CA PRO A 42 -7.91 -9.37 19.57
C PRO A 42 -9.30 -10.00 19.38
N PRO A 43 -10.14 -10.08 20.44
CA PRO A 43 -11.50 -10.55 20.27
C PRO A 43 -12.10 -9.68 19.17
N ARG A 44 -12.47 -10.31 18.05
CA ARG A 44 -13.08 -9.64 16.90
C ARG A 44 -14.21 -8.78 17.47
N ALA A 45 -13.99 -7.47 17.47
CA ALA A 45 -14.94 -6.50 17.99
C ALA A 45 -16.31 -6.80 17.33
N PRO A 46 -17.43 -6.63 18.07
CA PRO A 46 -18.75 -7.03 17.60
C PRO A 46 -18.93 -6.53 16.17
N SER A 47 -19.07 -7.51 15.28
CA SER A 47 -19.03 -7.37 13.83
C SER A 47 -19.85 -6.14 13.42
N GLN A 48 -19.17 -5.05 13.08
CA GLN A 48 -19.84 -3.98 12.36
C GLN A 48 -20.53 -4.63 11.16
N PRO A 49 -21.77 -4.20 10.84
CA PRO A 49 -22.44 -4.74 9.67
C PRO A 49 -21.48 -4.67 8.49
N PRO A 50 -21.38 -5.76 7.69
CA PRO A 50 -20.49 -5.76 6.55
C PRO A 50 -20.76 -4.51 5.70
N PRO A 51 -19.71 -3.85 5.19
CA PRO A 51 -19.87 -2.65 4.40
C PRO A 51 -20.79 -2.93 3.22
N ASP A 52 -21.56 -1.92 2.82
CA ASP A 52 -22.55 -2.05 1.77
C ASP A 52 -21.92 -2.63 0.49
N PRO A 53 -22.54 -3.63 -0.17
CA PRO A 53 -21.98 -4.25 -1.36
C PRO A 53 -21.79 -3.25 -2.52
N ALA A 54 -22.63 -2.23 -2.65
CA ALA A 54 -22.48 -1.19 -3.65
C ALA A 54 -21.28 -0.29 -3.36
N LEU A 55 -21.00 -0.02 -2.08
CA LEU A 55 -19.79 0.68 -1.66
C LEU A 55 -18.53 -0.11 -2.07
N LEU A 56 -18.51 -1.40 -1.77
CA LEU A 56 -17.38 -2.26 -2.13
C LEU A 56 -17.17 -2.32 -3.65
N GLU A 57 -18.24 -2.37 -4.43
CA GLU A 57 -18.17 -2.35 -5.89
C GLU A 57 -17.63 -1.01 -6.43
N MET A 58 -18.04 0.11 -5.85
CA MET A 58 -17.48 1.43 -6.19
C MET A 58 -15.97 1.48 -5.91
N LEU A 59 -15.55 1.00 -4.74
CA LEU A 59 -14.14 0.96 -4.37
C LEU A 59 -13.32 0.01 -5.26
N ARG A 60 -13.90 -1.12 -5.68
CA ARG A 60 -13.27 -2.03 -6.65
C ARG A 60 -13.04 -1.38 -8.01
N ARG A 61 -14.03 -0.62 -8.52
CA ARG A 61 -13.87 0.11 -9.79
C ARG A 61 -12.77 1.15 -9.71
N PHE A 62 -12.69 1.86 -8.59
CA PHE A 62 -11.58 2.75 -8.30
C PHE A 62 -10.24 2.01 -8.29
N ASP A 63 -10.19 0.85 -7.63
CA ASP A 63 -8.96 0.04 -7.59
C ASP A 63 -8.49 -0.39 -8.99
N LEU A 64 -9.41 -0.68 -9.91
CA LEU A 64 -9.14 -1.11 -11.29
C LEU A 64 -8.81 0.04 -12.25
N SER A 65 -9.15 1.28 -11.90
CA SER A 65 -8.85 2.44 -12.73
C SER A 65 -7.33 2.70 -12.76
N TRP A 66 -6.72 2.67 -13.93
CA TRP A 66 -5.27 2.85 -14.10
C TRP A 66 -4.85 4.33 -14.09
N GLU A 67 -5.81 5.24 -14.32
CA GLU A 67 -5.62 6.69 -14.38
C GLU A 67 -5.08 7.25 -13.06
N TYR A 68 -5.54 6.75 -11.90
CA TYR A 68 -5.12 7.22 -10.57
C TYR A 68 -3.79 6.62 -10.08
N GLY A 69 -3.03 6.00 -10.99
CA GLY A 69 -1.68 5.50 -10.72
C GLY A 69 -1.66 4.14 -10.01
N PRO A 70 -0.45 3.60 -9.74
CA PRO A 70 -0.28 2.27 -9.18
C PRO A 70 -0.81 2.19 -7.76
N CYS A 71 -1.20 0.98 -7.43
CA CYS A 71 -2.15 0.69 -6.38
C CYS A 71 -1.50 -0.21 -5.31
N THR A 72 -0.31 -0.73 -5.59
CA THR A 72 0.41 -1.67 -4.73
C THR A 72 1.07 -0.98 -3.53
N GLY A 73 0.82 -1.50 -2.32
CA GLY A 73 1.56 -1.12 -1.11
C GLY A 73 1.13 0.20 -0.45
N ILE A 74 -0.04 0.73 -0.83
CA ILE A 74 -0.64 1.94 -0.25
C ILE A 74 -2.10 1.68 0.12
N THR A 75 -2.68 2.50 1.00
CA THR A 75 -4.12 2.44 1.28
C THR A 75 -4.92 3.06 0.12
N ARG A 76 -6.21 2.73 0.03
CA ARG A 76 -7.11 3.39 -0.95
C ARG A 76 -7.15 4.91 -0.76
N LEU A 77 -7.08 5.38 0.49
CA LEU A 77 -7.06 6.82 0.81
C LEU A 77 -5.78 7.48 0.32
N GLN A 78 -4.62 6.88 0.56
CA GLN A 78 -3.34 7.38 0.06
C GLN A 78 -3.32 7.45 -1.47
N ARG A 79 -3.90 6.46 -2.15
CA ARG A 79 -4.04 6.49 -3.61
C ARG A 79 -4.91 7.64 -4.08
N TRP A 80 -6.04 7.86 -3.41
CA TRP A 80 -6.95 8.96 -3.71
C TRP A 80 -6.27 10.33 -3.53
N GLU A 81 -5.56 10.53 -2.43
CA GLU A 81 -4.82 11.77 -2.15
C GLU A 81 -3.78 12.06 -3.24
N ARG A 82 -2.98 11.06 -3.61
CA ARG A 82 -1.99 11.19 -4.69
C ARG A 82 -2.63 11.55 -6.02
N ALA A 83 -3.77 10.94 -6.36
CA ALA A 83 -4.49 11.25 -7.59
C ALA A 83 -5.02 12.68 -7.60
N GLN A 84 -5.45 13.21 -6.45
CA GLN A 84 -5.80 14.63 -6.32
C GLN A 84 -4.59 15.55 -6.47
N GLU A 85 -3.46 15.21 -5.84
CA GLU A 85 -2.22 15.98 -5.97
C GLU A 85 -1.73 16.05 -7.43
N LEU A 86 -1.99 15.00 -8.21
CA LEU A 86 -1.71 14.95 -9.65
C LEU A 86 -2.75 15.68 -10.51
N GLY A 87 -3.81 16.22 -9.91
CA GLY A 87 -4.87 16.92 -10.64
C GLY A 87 -5.78 16.00 -11.47
N LEU A 88 -5.84 14.71 -11.13
CA LEU A 88 -6.64 13.71 -11.87
C LEU A 88 -8.12 13.67 -11.44
N SER A 89 -8.52 14.53 -10.51
CA SER A 89 -9.89 14.66 -10.00
C SER A 89 -10.58 13.32 -9.66
N PRO A 90 -9.98 12.44 -8.81
CA PRO A 90 -10.64 11.24 -8.35
C PRO A 90 -12.01 11.51 -7.68
N PRO A 91 -12.95 10.56 -7.73
CA PRO A 91 -14.32 10.78 -7.24
C PRO A 91 -14.39 11.09 -5.74
N GLY A 92 -15.12 12.14 -5.38
CA GLY A 92 -15.36 12.56 -3.99
C GLY A 92 -16.00 11.48 -3.09
N PRO A 93 -17.05 10.76 -3.53
CA PRO A 93 -17.71 9.74 -2.70
C PRO A 93 -16.78 8.63 -2.20
N ILE A 94 -15.70 8.35 -2.94
CA ILE A 94 -14.68 7.39 -2.53
C ILE A 94 -13.92 7.91 -1.31
N ARG A 95 -13.56 9.20 -1.31
CA ARG A 95 -12.91 9.82 -0.16
C ARG A 95 -13.79 9.74 1.06
N ASP A 96 -15.07 10.11 0.92
CA ASP A 96 -16.01 10.16 2.03
C ASP A 96 -16.19 8.77 2.64
N ALA A 97 -16.39 7.75 1.81
CA ALA A 97 -16.44 6.36 2.24
C ALA A 97 -15.17 5.89 2.97
N LEU A 98 -13.99 6.30 2.50
CA LEU A 98 -12.71 5.95 3.12
C LEU A 98 -12.49 6.66 4.46
N LEU A 99 -13.06 7.86 4.62
CA LEU A 99 -13.05 8.60 5.89
C LEU A 99 -14.04 8.03 6.90
N GLU A 100 -15.21 7.59 6.43
CA GLU A 100 -16.25 6.97 7.27
C GLU A 100 -15.83 5.60 7.80
N HIS A 101 -15.12 4.81 6.99
CA HIS A 101 -14.74 3.44 7.32
C HIS A 101 -13.24 3.26 7.57
N ARG A 102 -12.60 4.20 8.28
CA ARG A 102 -11.16 4.16 8.58
C ARG A 102 -10.71 2.92 9.37
N ASP A 103 -11.61 2.37 10.20
CA ASP A 103 -11.32 1.19 11.01
C ASP A 103 -11.64 -0.13 10.29
N ASN A 104 -12.22 -0.08 9.08
CA ASN A 104 -12.61 -1.27 8.34
C ASN A 104 -11.54 -1.65 7.30
N PRO A 105 -10.83 -2.78 7.47
CA PRO A 105 -9.78 -3.20 6.53
C PRO A 105 -10.31 -3.51 5.12
N ASP A 106 -11.55 -3.99 4.98
CA ASP A 106 -12.14 -4.27 3.66
C ASP A 106 -12.35 -2.99 2.84
N VAL A 107 -12.56 -1.86 3.51
CA VAL A 107 -12.72 -0.55 2.88
C VAL A 107 -11.38 0.15 2.69
N THR A 108 -10.47 0.08 3.67
CA THR A 108 -9.19 0.82 3.64
C THR A 108 -8.10 0.17 2.79
N TYR A 109 -8.04 -1.17 2.74
CA TYR A 109 -6.87 -1.89 2.22
C TYR A 109 -7.11 -2.79 1.00
N ARG A 110 -8.34 -3.00 0.49
CA ARG A 110 -8.57 -4.22 -0.29
C ARG A 110 -8.09 -4.19 -1.75
N TRP A 111 -6.84 -4.64 -1.93
CA TRP A 111 -6.21 -5.12 -3.16
C TRP A 111 -6.49 -6.63 -3.36
N VAL A 112 -6.77 -7.07 -4.59
CA VAL A 112 -7.04 -8.50 -4.93
C VAL A 112 -5.74 -9.31 -4.95
N TRP A 113 -5.05 -9.47 -3.82
CA TRP A 113 -3.94 -10.42 -3.66
C TRP A 113 -3.94 -10.95 -2.22
N ASP A 114 -4.87 -11.86 -1.93
CA ASP A 114 -4.83 -12.75 -0.76
C ASP A 114 -3.73 -13.82 -1.01
N GLY A 115 -2.46 -13.41 -0.91
CA GLY A 115 -1.35 -14.27 -1.34
C GLY A 115 0.06 -13.83 -0.99
N MET A 116 0.24 -12.86 -0.08
CA MET A 116 1.56 -12.59 0.52
C MET A 116 1.50 -12.89 2.03
N GLY A 117 1.43 -14.18 2.33
CA GLY A 117 1.58 -14.75 3.65
C GLY A 117 2.17 -16.15 3.50
N GLY A 118 3.46 -16.22 3.14
CA GLY A 118 4.29 -17.42 3.15
C GLY A 118 5.44 -17.22 4.13
#